data_AF-A0A2V8P3V9-F1
#
_entry.id   AF-A0A2V8P3V9-F1
#
_cell.length_a   1.000
_cell.length_b   1.000
_cell.length_c   1.000
_cell.angle_alpha   90.00
_cell.angle_beta   90.00
_cell.angle_gamma   90.00
#
_symmetry.space_group_name_H-M   'P 1'
#
loop_
_entity.id
_entity.type
_entity.pdbx_description
1 polymer ?
#
loop_
_entity_poly.entity_id
_entity_poly.type
_entity_poly.pdbx_seq_one_letter_code
_entity_poly.pdbx_strand_id
1 'polypeptide(L)'
;MRRPIVQQHDATDCGPAALAMIASYYGKQVSIAKLRELAGTDRQGTNLTGLLAAAEQVGFHGRGVRATREALAQIPLPAVAHWRENDRNHFVVIYRISAKQVVIGDPASGLRKLSPEEFQKCWSGVLLLVTPTARLRDRMKSKSSISRLCSLVLPHRRLFLDALIAAVLMVVLGLTSSFFIQTLVDFVFVLGRKPALNWLGLGMLLVSLARVTFL
;
A
#
# COMPACT_ATOMS: atom_id res chain seq x y z
N MET A 1 -22.14 2.70 9.42
CA MET A 1 -20.75 3.18 9.31
C MET A 1 -19.82 2.03 8.98
N ARG A 2 -18.93 2.20 7.99
CA ARG A 2 -17.93 1.18 7.62
C ARG A 2 -16.89 1.04 8.75
N ARG A 3 -16.44 -0.19 9.01
CA ARG A 3 -15.41 -0.51 10.02
C ARG A 3 -14.15 -0.94 9.25
N PRO A 4 -13.30 0.01 8.86
CA PRO A 4 -12.13 -0.32 8.04
C PRO A 4 -11.19 -1.25 8.80
N ILE A 5 -10.55 -2.18 8.11
CA ILE A 5 -9.49 -3.01 8.67
C ILE A 5 -8.24 -2.72 7.88
N VAL A 6 -7.17 -2.37 8.59
CA VAL A 6 -5.83 -2.18 8.03
C VAL A 6 -4.95 -3.20 8.74
N GLN A 7 -4.45 -4.17 7.98
CA GLN A 7 -3.55 -5.18 8.51
C GLN A 7 -2.15 -4.59 8.70
N GLN A 8 -1.49 -4.98 9.79
CA GLN A 8 -0.11 -4.59 10.03
C GLN A 8 0.83 -5.28 9.02
N HIS A 9 1.87 -4.58 8.56
CA HIS A 9 2.88 -5.16 7.68
C HIS A 9 3.97 -5.87 8.51
N ASP A 10 4.43 -5.23 9.60
CA ASP A 10 5.35 -5.81 10.57
C ASP A 10 4.67 -6.05 11.93
N ALA A 11 5.28 -6.91 12.76
CA ALA A 11 4.81 -7.19 14.12
C ALA A 11 4.77 -5.95 15.04
N THR A 12 5.59 -4.92 14.76
CA THR A 12 5.67 -3.68 15.54
C THR A 12 4.71 -2.58 15.07
N ASP A 13 4.02 -2.79 13.95
CA ASP A 13 3.17 -1.78 13.30
C ASP A 13 1.74 -1.73 13.83
N CYS A 14 1.41 -2.45 14.91
CA CYS A 14 0.05 -2.52 15.44
C CYS A 14 -0.54 -1.14 15.79
N GLY A 15 0.26 -0.26 16.41
CA GLY A 15 -0.14 1.13 16.72
C GLY A 15 -0.41 1.95 15.45
N PRO A 16 0.57 2.09 14.53
CA PRO A 16 0.39 2.76 13.25
C PRO A 16 -0.81 2.24 12.45
N ALA A 17 -1.01 0.92 12.40
CA ALA A 17 -2.15 0.30 11.72
C ALA A 17 -3.48 0.64 12.41
N ALA A 18 -3.52 0.66 13.75
CA ALA A 18 -4.70 1.10 14.51
C ALA A 18 -5.06 2.56 14.23
N LEU A 19 -4.07 3.45 14.16
CA LEU A 19 -4.30 4.85 13.80
C LEU A 19 -4.72 5.00 12.33
N ALA A 20 -4.19 4.17 11.42
CA ALA A 20 -4.62 4.13 10.01
C ALA A 20 -6.10 3.72 9.87
N MET A 21 -6.53 2.75 10.67
CA MET A 21 -7.92 2.31 10.77
C MET A 21 -8.83 3.47 11.20
N ILE A 22 -8.47 4.19 12.26
CA ILE A 22 -9.22 5.37 12.72
C ILE A 22 -9.23 6.46 11.66
N ALA A 23 -8.09 6.77 11.04
CA ALA A 23 -8.02 7.74 9.96
C ALA A 23 -8.99 7.39 8.83
N SER A 24 -8.99 6.12 8.43
CA SER A 24 -9.87 5.59 7.37
C SER A 24 -11.33 5.64 7.78
N TYR A 25 -11.66 5.46 9.06
CA TYR A 25 -13.03 5.56 9.57
C TYR A 25 -13.60 6.98 9.38
N TYR A 26 -12.76 8.00 9.57
CA TYR A 26 -13.10 9.40 9.30
C TYR A 26 -12.88 9.82 7.83
N GLY A 27 -12.64 8.86 6.92
CA GLY A 27 -12.53 9.10 5.48
C GLY A 27 -11.14 9.53 4.99
N LYS A 28 -10.10 9.50 5.85
CA LYS A 28 -8.73 9.88 5.49
C LYS A 28 -7.83 8.66 5.36
N GLN A 29 -7.30 8.42 4.17
CA GLN A 29 -6.29 7.38 3.96
C GLN A 29 -4.90 7.93 4.31
N VAL A 30 -4.22 7.27 5.26
CA VAL A 30 -2.83 7.54 5.64
C VAL A 30 -2.08 6.22 5.60
N SER A 31 -0.89 6.19 4.99
CA SER A 31 -0.10 4.96 4.92
C SER A 31 0.47 4.59 6.29
N ILE A 32 0.55 3.28 6.57
CA ILE A 32 1.19 2.75 7.79
C ILE A 32 2.62 3.27 7.89
N ALA A 33 3.39 3.25 6.79
CA ALA A 33 4.76 3.76 6.76
C ALA A 33 4.86 5.21 7.23
N LYS A 34 3.91 6.08 6.85
CA LYS A 34 3.94 7.48 7.33
C LYS A 34 3.60 7.56 8.81
N LEU A 35 2.62 6.80 9.27
CA LEU A 35 2.24 6.76 10.68
C LEU A 35 3.34 6.17 11.56
N ARG A 36 4.07 5.18 11.05
CA ARG A 36 5.25 4.58 11.69
C ARG A 36 6.35 5.61 11.92
N GLU A 37 6.67 6.38 10.88
CA GLU A 37 7.62 7.49 10.95
C GLU A 37 7.16 8.56 11.95
N LEU A 38 5.89 8.98 11.88
CA LEU A 38 5.33 10.00 12.78
C LEU A 38 5.25 9.55 14.24
N ALA A 39 4.99 8.26 14.47
CA ALA A 39 4.88 7.70 15.82
C ALA A 39 6.23 7.34 16.44
N GLY A 40 7.31 7.39 15.65
CA GLY A 40 8.64 6.95 16.11
C GLY A 40 8.70 5.45 16.40
N THR A 41 7.91 4.65 15.69
CA THR A 41 7.88 3.19 15.87
C THR A 41 9.20 2.57 15.47
N ASP A 42 9.83 1.86 16.41
CA ASP A 42 11.12 1.21 16.23
C ASP A 42 11.00 -0.33 16.31
N ARG A 43 12.10 -1.01 16.64
CA ARG A 43 12.13 -2.47 16.82
C ARG A 43 11.43 -2.94 18.10
N GLN A 44 11.27 -2.07 19.10
CA GLN A 44 10.57 -2.36 20.36
C GLN A 44 9.06 -2.16 20.22
N GLY A 45 8.61 -1.44 19.19
CA GLY A 45 7.19 -1.21 18.90
C GLY A 45 6.84 0.26 18.92
N THR A 46 5.57 0.55 19.23
CA THR A 46 5.05 1.91 19.29
C THR A 46 4.64 2.23 20.72
N ASN A 47 5.10 3.35 21.25
CA ASN A 47 4.66 3.85 22.55
C ASN A 47 3.35 4.66 22.41
N LEU A 48 2.58 4.76 23.49
CA LEU A 48 1.31 5.51 23.48
C LEU A 48 1.52 7.00 23.20
N THR A 49 2.61 7.57 23.72
CA THR A 49 2.96 8.98 23.53
C THR A 49 3.30 9.31 22.08
N GLY A 50 4.07 8.46 21.41
CA GLY A 50 4.39 8.59 19.99
C GLY A 50 3.15 8.38 19.12
N LEU A 51 2.28 7.43 19.47
CA LEU A 51 1.00 7.24 18.79
C LEU A 51 0.08 8.46 18.92
N LEU A 52 0.05 9.09 20.11
CA LEU A 52 -0.68 10.33 20.36
C LEU A 52 -0.10 11.48 19.51
N ALA A 53 1.22 11.67 19.52
CA ALA A 53 1.88 12.68 18.70
C ALA A 53 1.61 12.48 17.20
N ALA A 54 1.63 11.23 16.72
CA ALA A 54 1.27 10.90 15.35
C ALA A 54 -0.19 11.25 15.03
N ALA A 55 -1.11 10.95 15.94
CA ALA A 55 -2.53 11.30 15.78
C ALA A 55 -2.72 12.81 15.63
N GLU A 56 -2.03 13.60 16.47
CA GLU A 56 -2.06 15.07 16.41
C GLU A 56 -1.51 15.63 15.10
N GLN A 57 -0.37 15.10 14.63
CA GLN A 57 0.22 15.48 13.35
C GLN A 57 -0.67 15.14 12.14
N VAL A 58 -1.44 14.05 12.24
CA VAL A 58 -2.43 13.68 11.22
C VAL A 58 -3.64 14.61 11.24
N GLY A 59 -3.90 15.30 12.35
CA GLY A 59 -5.01 16.24 12.52
C GLY A 59 -6.13 15.73 13.43
N PHE A 60 -5.86 14.74 14.27
CA PHE A 60 -6.75 14.37 15.37
C PHE A 60 -6.42 15.20 16.62
N HIS A 61 -7.39 15.33 17.52
CA HIS A 61 -7.12 15.65 18.91
C HIS A 61 -7.17 14.34 19.69
N GLY A 62 -6.07 13.97 20.33
CA GLY A 62 -5.94 12.72 21.06
C GLY A 62 -5.82 12.94 22.56
N ARG A 63 -6.27 11.97 23.35
CA ARG A 63 -6.06 11.93 24.80
C ARG A 63 -5.86 10.50 25.27
N GLY A 64 -4.72 10.24 25.89
CA GLY A 64 -4.48 8.99 26.62
C GLY A 64 -5.24 9.01 27.94
N VAL A 65 -6.06 7.99 28.21
CA VAL A 65 -6.83 7.88 29.45
C VAL A 65 -6.74 6.48 30.01
N ARG A 66 -6.84 6.37 31.34
CA ARG A 66 -7.10 5.10 32.02
C ARG A 66 -8.58 5.07 32.38
N ALA A 67 -9.30 4.09 31.88
CA ALA A 67 -10.73 3.96 32.07
C ALA A 67 -11.05 2.69 32.86
N THR A 68 -12.16 2.72 33.60
CA THR A 68 -12.75 1.53 34.22
C THR A 68 -13.77 0.90 33.27
N ARG A 69 -14.30 -0.27 33.64
CA ARG A 69 -15.31 -1.00 32.85
C ARG A 69 -16.56 -0.16 32.63
N GLU A 70 -16.98 0.58 33.66
CA GLU A 70 -18.21 1.37 33.67
C GLU A 70 -18.08 2.56 32.73
N ALA A 71 -16.90 3.19 32.69
CA ALA A 71 -16.61 4.31 31.82
C ALA A 71 -16.55 3.91 30.33
N LEU A 72 -16.27 2.63 30.03
CA LEU A 72 -16.14 2.13 28.65
C LEU A 72 -17.41 2.37 27.82
N ALA A 73 -18.59 2.35 28.43
CA ALA A 73 -19.85 2.59 27.73
C ALA A 73 -20.05 4.05 27.29
N GLN A 74 -19.30 5.00 27.88
CA GLN A 74 -19.46 6.44 27.69
C GLN A 74 -18.36 7.08 26.84
N ILE A 75 -17.38 6.29 26.39
CA ILE A 75 -16.25 6.83 25.61
C ILE A 75 -16.68 7.19 24.17
N PRO A 76 -16.06 8.21 23.57
CA PRO A 76 -16.19 8.44 22.15
C PRO A 76 -15.58 7.29 21.35
N LEU A 77 -16.27 6.84 20.30
CA LEU A 77 -15.84 5.79 19.39
C LEU A 77 -15.65 6.35 17.96
N PRO A 78 -14.69 5.81 17.18
CA PRO A 78 -13.76 4.74 17.54
C PRO A 78 -12.61 5.22 18.43
N ALA A 79 -12.06 4.31 19.24
CA ALA A 79 -10.92 4.56 20.13
C ALA A 79 -9.86 3.45 20.00
N VAL A 80 -8.59 3.76 20.26
CA VAL A 80 -7.55 2.72 20.34
C VAL A 80 -7.48 2.20 21.78
N ALA A 81 -7.44 0.89 21.95
CA ALA A 81 -7.25 0.24 23.23
C ALA A 81 -5.90 -0.47 23.28
N HIS A 82 -5.22 -0.34 24.42
CA HIS A 82 -4.04 -1.12 24.70
C HIS A 82 -4.47 -2.52 25.19
N TRP A 83 -4.12 -3.50 24.38
CA TRP A 83 -4.56 -4.89 24.45
C TRP A 83 -3.39 -5.78 24.84
N ARG A 84 -3.61 -6.71 25.76
CA ARG A 84 -2.62 -7.69 26.21
C ARG A 84 -3.16 -9.09 25.94
N GLU A 85 -2.47 -9.84 25.10
CA GLU A 85 -2.79 -11.23 24.76
C GLU A 85 -1.51 -12.05 24.80
N ASN A 86 -1.48 -13.14 25.58
CA ASN A 86 -0.34 -14.06 25.69
C ASN A 86 1.01 -13.35 25.94
N ASP A 87 1.02 -12.42 26.90
CA ASP A 87 2.19 -11.63 27.33
C ASP A 87 2.77 -10.67 26.26
N ARG A 88 2.00 -10.40 25.19
CA ARG A 88 2.33 -9.41 24.17
C ARG A 88 1.47 -8.17 24.34
N ASN A 89 2.11 -7.00 24.27
CA ASN A 89 1.43 -5.72 24.21
C ASN A 89 1.04 -5.41 22.76
N HIS A 90 -0.21 -4.99 22.56
CA HIS A 90 -0.81 -4.78 21.25
C HIS A 90 -1.75 -3.58 21.27
N PHE A 91 -2.06 -3.03 20.09
CA PHE A 91 -3.05 -1.97 19.94
C PHE A 91 -4.19 -2.43 19.03
N VAL A 92 -5.41 -2.31 19.51
CA VAL A 92 -6.63 -2.65 18.77
C VAL A 92 -7.57 -1.44 18.71
N VAL A 93 -8.42 -1.36 17.69
CA VAL A 93 -9.41 -0.28 17.56
C VAL A 93 -10.78 -0.79 18.02
N ILE A 94 -11.40 -0.10 18.97
CA ILE A 94 -12.78 -0.36 19.36
C ILE A 94 -13.70 0.39 18.40
N TYR A 95 -14.56 -0.33 17.69
CA TYR A 95 -15.56 0.25 16.78
C TYR A 95 -16.95 0.36 17.39
N ARG A 96 -17.31 -0.54 18.29
CA ARG A 96 -18.62 -0.57 18.93
C ARG A 96 -18.54 -1.26 20.28
N ILE A 97 -19.22 -0.68 21.27
CA ILE A 97 -19.44 -1.27 22.58
C ILE A 97 -20.95 -1.41 22.76
N SER A 98 -21.38 -2.55 23.28
CA SER A 98 -22.78 -2.81 23.65
C SER A 98 -22.81 -3.78 24.82
N ALA A 99 -23.96 -3.86 25.51
CA ALA A 99 -24.13 -4.76 26.65
C ALA A 99 -23.88 -6.25 26.30
N LYS A 100 -24.06 -6.65 25.04
CA LYS A 100 -23.88 -8.04 24.59
C LYS A 100 -22.55 -8.32 23.91
N GLN A 101 -21.94 -7.32 23.26
CA GLN A 101 -20.73 -7.52 22.46
C GLN A 101 -19.90 -6.24 22.31
N VAL A 102 -18.59 -6.42 22.22
CA VAL A 102 -17.60 -5.42 21.83
C VAL A 102 -17.04 -5.81 20.46
N VAL A 103 -17.07 -4.87 19.51
CA VAL A 103 -16.50 -5.07 18.17
C VAL A 103 -15.17 -4.35 18.10
N ILE A 104 -14.11 -5.10 17.87
CA ILE A 104 -12.75 -4.59 17.73
C ILE A 104 -12.20 -4.85 16.32
N GLY A 105 -11.36 -3.95 15.83
CA GLY A 105 -10.47 -4.15 14.71
C GLY A 105 -9.07 -4.43 15.23
N ASP A 106 -8.60 -5.66 15.05
CA ASP A 106 -7.26 -6.10 15.38
C ASP A 106 -6.38 -6.01 14.11
N PRO A 107 -5.27 -5.23 14.11
CA PRO A 107 -4.35 -5.18 12.99
C PRO A 107 -3.75 -6.53 12.56
N ALA A 108 -3.66 -7.50 13.48
CA ALA A 108 -3.13 -8.84 13.19
C ALA A 108 -4.21 -9.80 12.71
N SER A 109 -5.37 -9.79 13.36
CA SER A 109 -6.42 -10.82 13.17
C SER A 109 -7.66 -10.33 12.40
N GLY A 110 -7.75 -9.04 12.10
CA GLY A 110 -8.92 -8.42 11.46
C GLY A 110 -10.06 -8.08 12.43
N LEU A 111 -11.31 -8.13 11.95
CA LEU A 111 -12.47 -7.72 12.74
C LEU A 111 -12.90 -8.86 13.70
N ARG A 112 -12.84 -8.62 15.01
CA ARG A 112 -13.29 -9.57 16.05
C ARG A 112 -14.53 -9.03 16.77
N LYS A 113 -15.43 -9.94 17.13
CA LYS A 113 -16.56 -9.69 18.03
C LYS A 113 -16.31 -10.49 19.30
N LEU A 114 -16.31 -9.81 20.44
CA LEU A 114 -16.03 -10.41 21.74
C LEU A 114 -17.16 -10.10 22.71
N SER A 115 -17.37 -10.96 23.69
CA SER A 115 -18.17 -10.60 24.86
C SER A 115 -17.46 -9.48 25.66
N PRO A 116 -18.21 -8.65 26.41
CA PRO A 116 -17.61 -7.66 27.31
C PRO A 116 -16.61 -8.27 28.30
N GLU A 117 -16.89 -9.48 28.79
CA GLU A 117 -16.04 -10.20 29.74
C GLU A 117 -14.71 -10.64 29.10
N GLU A 118 -14.75 -11.17 27.87
CA GLU A 118 -13.53 -11.52 27.11
C GLU A 118 -12.70 -10.28 26.79
N PHE A 119 -13.35 -9.19 26.38
CA PHE A 119 -12.67 -7.93 26.11
C PHE A 119 -11.93 -7.43 27.37
N GLN A 120 -12.59 -7.48 28.53
CA GLN A 120 -12.03 -6.99 29.78
C GLN A 120 -10.84 -7.80 30.28
N LYS A 121 -10.77 -9.11 29.99
CA LYS A 121 -9.62 -9.96 30.36
C LYS A 121 -8.33 -9.54 29.64
N CYS A 122 -8.43 -9.11 28.39
CA CYS A 122 -7.28 -8.73 27.57
C CYS A 122 -7.01 -7.23 27.60
N TRP A 123 -8.00 -6.39 27.91
CA TRP A 123 -7.82 -4.95 27.96
C TRP A 123 -7.07 -4.51 29.22
N SER A 124 -6.02 -3.72 29.03
CA SER A 124 -5.17 -3.24 30.13
C SER A 124 -5.73 -2.06 30.93
N GLY A 125 -6.90 -1.52 30.55
CA GLY A 125 -7.47 -0.30 31.14
C GLY A 125 -7.03 1.00 30.47
N VAL A 126 -6.08 0.95 29.53
CA VAL A 126 -5.54 2.14 28.84
C VAL A 126 -6.18 2.31 27.47
N LEU A 127 -6.60 3.55 27.16
CA LEU A 127 -7.22 3.94 25.90
C LEU A 127 -6.55 5.20 25.33
N LEU A 128 -6.53 5.30 24.01
CA LEU A 128 -6.29 6.53 23.27
C LEU A 128 -7.61 6.96 22.64
N LEU A 129 -8.21 8.01 23.21
CA LEU A 129 -9.39 8.65 22.65
C LEU A 129 -8.94 9.61 21.56
N VAL A 130 -9.63 9.60 20.42
CA VAL A 130 -9.28 10.45 19.28
C VAL A 130 -10.53 11.05 18.67
N THR A 131 -10.46 12.34 18.39
CA THR A 131 -11.56 13.11 17.78
C THR A 131 -11.03 13.89 16.58
N PRO A 132 -11.77 13.93 15.46
CA PRO A 132 -11.32 14.62 14.26
C PRO A 132 -11.33 16.14 14.47
N THR A 133 -10.28 16.83 14.04
CA THR A 133 -10.25 18.31 14.02
C THR A 133 -10.47 18.84 12.60
N ALA A 134 -10.65 20.16 12.46
CA ALA A 134 -10.73 20.81 11.14
C ALA A 134 -9.51 20.48 10.24
N ARG A 135 -8.30 20.36 10.83
CA ARG A 135 -7.06 20.02 10.11
C ARG A 135 -7.11 18.65 9.43
N LEU A 136 -7.87 17.71 9.98
CA LEU A 136 -8.05 16.39 9.36
C LEU A 136 -8.71 16.54 7.99
N ARG A 137 -9.74 17.38 7.91
CA ARG A 137 -10.59 17.61 6.74
C ARG A 137 -9.84 18.29 5.60
N ASP A 138 -9.03 19.30 5.90
CA ASP A 138 -8.20 19.97 4.89
C ASP A 138 -7.16 19.04 4.26
N ARG A 139 -6.60 18.13 5.08
CA ARG A 139 -5.60 17.15 4.64
C ARG A 139 -6.20 15.89 3.98
N MET A 140 -7.54 15.77 3.84
CA MET A 140 -8.17 14.65 3.11
C MET A 140 -7.91 14.71 1.60
N LYS A 141 -7.52 15.87 1.05
CA LYS A 141 -7.18 16.05 -0.38
C LYS A 141 -5.81 15.44 -0.78
N SER A 142 -5.36 14.39 -0.11
CA SER A 142 -4.05 13.78 -0.37
C SER A 142 -4.01 13.14 -1.76
N LYS A 143 -2.97 13.49 -2.53
CA LYS A 143 -2.74 12.97 -3.89
C LYS A 143 -2.53 11.44 -3.84
N SER A 144 -3.21 10.73 -4.73
CA SER A 144 -3.07 9.28 -4.92
C SER A 144 -1.60 8.87 -5.06
N SER A 145 -1.24 7.68 -4.57
CA SER A 145 0.12 7.10 -4.72
C SER A 145 0.58 7.07 -6.18
N ILE A 146 -0.35 6.88 -7.13
CA ILE A 146 -0.07 6.92 -8.56
C ILE A 146 0.28 8.34 -9.03
N SER A 147 -0.43 9.36 -8.52
CA SER A 147 -0.11 10.76 -8.82
C SER A 147 1.28 11.15 -8.32
N ARG A 148 1.71 10.61 -7.16
CA ARG A 148 3.08 10.80 -6.66
C ARG A 148 4.12 10.11 -7.53
N LEU A 149 3.89 8.86 -7.93
CA LEU A 149 4.77 8.14 -8.86
C LEU A 149 4.87 8.86 -10.22
N CYS A 150 3.74 9.27 -10.80
CA CYS A 150 3.73 10.07 -12.03
C CYS A 150 4.52 11.37 -11.88
N SER A 151 4.43 12.06 -10.73
CA SER A 151 5.21 13.29 -10.50
C SER A 151 6.73 13.08 -10.45
N LEU A 152 7.20 11.87 -10.12
CA LEU A 152 8.62 11.51 -10.13
C LEU A 152 9.12 11.13 -11.53
N VAL A 153 8.26 10.50 -12.33
CA VAL A 153 8.58 10.00 -13.68
C VAL A 153 8.45 11.09 -14.75
N LEU A 154 7.45 11.97 -14.66
CA LEU A 154 7.17 13.04 -15.64
C LEU A 154 8.36 13.99 -15.94
N PRO A 155 9.21 14.36 -14.96
CA PRO A 155 10.40 15.18 -15.23
C PRO A 155 11.39 14.50 -16.19
N HIS A 156 11.44 13.16 -16.19
CA HIS A 156 12.37 12.34 -17.00
C HIS A 156 11.71 11.77 -18.26
N ARG A 157 10.63 12.39 -18.75
CA ARG A 157 9.84 11.90 -19.89
C ARG A 157 10.62 11.66 -21.19
N ARG A 158 11.75 12.35 -21.39
CA ARG A 158 12.59 12.18 -22.59
C ARG A 158 13.26 10.80 -22.63
N LEU A 159 13.87 10.37 -21.51
CA LEU A 159 14.47 9.04 -21.40
C LEU A 159 13.44 7.93 -21.61
N PHE A 160 12.22 8.12 -21.11
CA PHE A 160 11.11 7.19 -21.34
C PHE A 160 10.67 7.17 -22.81
N LEU A 161 10.63 8.33 -23.47
CA LEU A 161 10.27 8.40 -24.89
C LEU A 161 11.35 7.76 -25.76
N ASP A 162 12.62 7.99 -25.47
CA ASP A 162 13.75 7.40 -26.19
C ASP A 162 13.74 5.87 -26.05
N ALA A 163 13.53 5.37 -24.82
CA ALA A 163 13.39 3.93 -24.55
C ALA A 163 12.17 3.32 -25.25
N LEU A 164 11.04 4.03 -25.30
CA LEU A 164 9.84 3.58 -26.00
C LEU A 164 10.07 3.50 -27.51
N ILE A 165 10.71 4.51 -28.11
CA ILE A 165 11.07 4.53 -29.54
C ILE A 165 12.04 3.38 -29.85
N ALA A 166 13.07 3.19 -29.02
CA ALA A 166 14.01 2.08 -29.17
C ALA A 166 13.32 0.72 -29.07
N ALA A 167 12.40 0.55 -28.11
CA ALA A 167 11.62 -0.69 -27.95
C ALA A 167 10.73 -0.97 -29.17
N VAL A 168 10.03 0.05 -29.69
CA VAL A 168 9.21 -0.08 -30.90
C VAL A 168 10.08 -0.45 -32.10
N LEU A 169 11.22 0.22 -32.28
CA LEU A 169 12.16 -0.08 -33.37
C LEU A 169 12.69 -1.52 -33.26
N MET A 170 13.06 -1.97 -32.05
CA MET A 170 13.48 -3.34 -31.80
C MET A 170 12.39 -4.36 -32.13
N VAL A 171 11.13 -4.07 -31.81
CA VAL A 171 10.01 -4.96 -32.16
C VAL A 171 9.82 -5.03 -33.67
N VAL A 172 9.90 -3.90 -34.37
CA VAL A 172 9.79 -3.86 -35.84
C VAL A 172 10.93 -4.65 -36.51
N LEU A 173 12.18 -4.46 -36.07
CA LEU A 173 13.34 -5.23 -36.53
C LEU A 173 13.26 -6.72 -36.12
N GLY A 174 12.56 -7.02 -35.03
CA GLY A 174 12.24 -8.39 -34.65
C GLY A 174 11.27 -9.05 -35.62
N LEU A 175 10.18 -8.35 -35.99
CA LEU A 175 9.17 -8.85 -36.92
C LEU A 175 9.72 -9.14 -38.31
N THR A 176 10.71 -8.36 -38.78
CA THR A 176 11.37 -8.63 -40.07
C THR A 176 12.00 -10.02 -40.15
N SER A 177 12.45 -10.58 -39.02
CA SER A 177 12.97 -11.95 -38.96
C SER A 177 11.89 -13.00 -39.27
N SER A 178 10.66 -12.79 -38.80
CA SER A 178 9.55 -13.70 -39.07
C SER A 178 9.14 -13.66 -40.54
N PHE A 179 9.10 -12.46 -41.14
CA PHE A 179 8.84 -12.28 -42.58
C PHE A 179 9.94 -12.90 -43.45
N PHE A 180 11.19 -12.89 -43.00
CA PHE A 180 12.30 -13.52 -43.71
C PHE A 180 12.09 -15.04 -43.82
N ILE A 181 11.77 -15.72 -42.70
CA ILE A 181 11.51 -17.17 -42.70
C ILE A 181 10.33 -17.51 -43.62
N GLN A 182 9.25 -16.72 -43.57
CA GLN A 182 8.10 -16.90 -44.44
C GLN A 182 8.50 -16.79 -45.93
N THR A 183 9.23 -15.75 -46.31
CA THR A 183 9.65 -15.54 -47.70
C THR A 183 10.61 -16.63 -48.18
N LEU A 184 11.48 -17.11 -47.30
CA LEU A 184 12.43 -18.18 -47.60
C LEU A 184 11.69 -19.50 -47.89
N VAL A 185 10.71 -19.86 -47.06
CA VAL A 185 9.90 -21.07 -47.25
C VAL A 185 9.00 -20.96 -48.48
N ASP A 186 8.25 -19.86 -48.61
CA ASP A 186 7.20 -19.75 -49.63
C ASP A 186 7.73 -19.47 -51.03
N PHE A 187 8.80 -18.67 -51.17
CA PHE A 187 9.30 -18.25 -52.48
C PHE A 187 10.62 -18.92 -52.85
N VAL A 188 11.55 -19.09 -51.92
CA VAL A 188 12.91 -19.54 -52.28
C VAL A 188 12.98 -21.06 -52.40
N PHE A 189 12.42 -21.80 -51.45
CA PHE A 189 12.39 -23.27 -51.52
C PHE A 189 11.43 -23.78 -52.60
N VAL A 190 10.31 -23.08 -52.86
CA VAL A 190 9.32 -23.51 -53.86
C VAL A 190 9.76 -23.17 -55.30
N LEU A 191 10.36 -22.00 -55.57
CA LEU A 191 10.71 -21.55 -56.94
C LEU A 191 12.15 -21.88 -57.37
N GLY A 192 13.03 -22.35 -56.45
CA GLY A 192 14.39 -22.81 -56.79
C GLY A 192 15.37 -21.74 -57.33
N ARG A 193 15.05 -20.44 -57.23
CA ARG A 193 15.89 -19.34 -57.76
C ARG A 193 17.00 -18.93 -56.78
N LYS A 194 18.20 -19.45 -56.99
CA LYS A 194 19.43 -19.13 -56.22
C LYS A 194 19.79 -17.64 -56.09
N PRO A 195 19.67 -16.76 -57.12
CA PRO A 195 20.05 -15.35 -56.94
C PRO A 195 19.10 -14.58 -56.01
N ALA A 196 17.82 -14.98 -55.90
CA ALA A 196 16.88 -14.36 -54.96
C ALA A 196 17.23 -14.72 -53.50
N LEU A 197 17.75 -15.93 -53.26
CA LEU A 197 18.22 -16.37 -51.94
C LEU A 197 19.39 -15.51 -51.43
N ASN A 198 20.37 -15.22 -52.30
CA ASN A 198 21.55 -14.45 -51.91
C ASN A 198 21.20 -13.01 -51.51
N TRP A 199 20.32 -12.34 -52.26
CA TRP A 199 19.86 -10.99 -51.91
C TRP A 199 19.01 -10.95 -50.64
N LEU A 200 18.13 -11.93 -50.44
CA LEU A 200 17.31 -12.04 -49.23
C LEU A 200 18.17 -12.30 -47.99
N GLY A 201 19.14 -13.22 -48.10
CA GLY A 201 20.08 -13.54 -47.04
C GLY A 201 20.96 -12.36 -46.64
N LEU A 202 21.48 -11.61 -47.63
CA LEU A 202 22.26 -10.40 -47.38
C LEU A 202 21.44 -9.32 -46.66
N GLY A 203 20.18 -9.12 -47.07
CA GLY A 203 19.27 -8.18 -46.41
C GLY A 203 18.99 -8.56 -44.94
N MET A 204 18.79 -9.84 -44.66
CA MET A 204 18.56 -10.34 -43.30
C MET A 204 19.81 -10.22 -42.41
N LEU A 205 20.99 -10.43 -42.97
CA LEU A 205 22.26 -10.26 -42.27
C LEU A 205 22.47 -8.80 -41.85
N LEU A 206 22.16 -7.85 -42.75
CA LEU A 206 22.19 -6.41 -42.45
C LEU A 206 21.18 -6.01 -41.37
N VAL A 207 19.94 -6.51 -41.44
CA VAL A 207 18.90 -6.24 -40.42
C VAL A 207 19.30 -6.82 -39.05
N SER A 208 19.92 -8.00 -39.03
CA SER A 208 20.38 -8.64 -37.80
C SER A 208 21.57 -7.89 -37.18
N LEU A 209 22.51 -7.42 -38.00
CA LEU A 209 23.61 -6.56 -37.56
C LEU A 209 23.09 -5.25 -36.99
N ALA A 210 22.14 -4.60 -37.67
CA ALA A 210 21.50 -3.39 -37.18
C ALA A 210 20.83 -3.64 -35.82
N ARG A 211 20.11 -4.75 -35.67
CA ARG A 211 19.47 -5.12 -34.39
C ARG A 211 20.48 -5.29 -33.25
N VAL A 212 21.64 -5.90 -33.50
CA VAL A 212 22.70 -6.08 -32.49
C VAL A 212 23.34 -4.75 -32.10
N THR A 213 23.48 -3.80 -33.03
CA THR A 213 24.02 -2.47 -32.71
C THR A 213 23.09 -1.59 -31.89
N PHE A 214 21.78 -1.90 -31.86
CA PHE A 214 20.78 -1.20 -31.04
C PHE A 214 20.55 -1.85 -29.66
N LEU A 215 21.26 -2.93 -29.35
CA LEU A 215 21.18 -3.69 -28.10
C LEU A 215 22.28 -3.25 -27.12
#